data_AF-A0A2V9FKV0-F1
#
_entry.id   AF-A0A2V9FKV0-F1
#
_cell.length_a   1.000
_cell.length_b   1.000
_cell.length_c   1.000
_cell.angle_alpha   90.00
_cell.angle_beta   90.00
_cell.angle_gamma   90.00
#
_symmetry.space_group_name_H-M   'P 1'
#
loop_
_entity.id
_entity.type
_entity.pdbx_description
1 polymer ?
#
loop_
_entity_poly.entity_id
_entity_poly.type
_entity_poly.pdbx_seq_one_letter_code
_entity_poly.pdbx_strand_id
1 'polypeptide(L)'
;MIGIASIPRGKSSIQALLCGCAIAFLAPGPIHAQLFTFSKQELMDYTAQEPFDRLSDGRPKVPNDMMERARELSSEEIWAVLQQRGFNNQYADGFQVLHPGKTMVGRAFTVQFMPTRSDVDDIARAKAKNSGLAHLTNQTAIDMLQPGDVLVVDLFGKKVNGTIVGDNLFYYTMKATGGGGLVVDGSVRDLNGISEIDMPAYFRAVDPTPIGNVMLTGINIPIRIGGV
;
A
#
# COMPACT_ATOMS: atom_id res chain seq x y z
N MET A 1 -22.33 33.04 92.60
CA MET A 1 -21.83 32.17 93.68
C MET A 1 -22.01 30.72 93.24
N ILE A 2 -20.91 29.94 93.30
CA ILE A 2 -20.83 28.46 93.20
C ILE A 2 -21.08 27.93 91.76
N GLY A 3 -20.24 27.11 91.12
CA GLY A 3 -19.09 26.34 91.55
C GLY A 3 -18.34 25.75 90.34
N ILE A 4 -17.27 25.02 90.63
CA ILE A 4 -16.08 24.75 89.82
C ILE A 4 -16.16 23.36 89.15
N ALA A 5 -15.29 23.13 88.13
CA ALA A 5 -14.79 21.85 87.57
C ALA A 5 -15.61 21.26 86.41
N SER A 6 -15.04 20.65 85.37
CA SER A 6 -13.72 20.03 85.19
C SER A 6 -13.28 20.01 83.72
N ILE A 7 -11.97 20.11 83.48
CA ILE A 7 -11.31 19.77 82.21
C ILE A 7 -11.05 18.25 82.18
N PRO A 8 -11.19 17.59 81.02
CA PRO A 8 -10.23 16.57 80.64
C PRO A 8 -9.56 16.86 79.28
N ARG A 9 -8.25 16.65 79.27
CA ARG A 9 -7.34 16.64 78.13
C ARG A 9 -7.43 15.31 77.37
N GLY A 10 -7.17 15.36 76.06
CA GLY A 10 -6.74 14.23 75.22
C GLY A 10 -7.83 13.77 74.26
N LYS A 11 -7.60 13.57 72.96
CA LYS A 11 -6.36 13.32 72.21
C LYS A 11 -6.54 13.87 70.80
N SER A 12 -5.44 14.37 70.25
CA SER A 12 -5.25 14.60 68.83
C SER A 12 -5.44 13.30 68.05
N SER A 13 -6.28 13.30 67.02
CA SER A 13 -5.97 12.52 65.83
C SER A 13 -6.40 13.29 64.58
N ILE A 14 -5.40 13.49 63.74
CA ILE A 14 -5.45 14.09 62.42
C ILE A 14 -6.37 13.21 61.56
N GLN A 15 -7.57 13.71 61.23
CA GLN A 15 -8.36 13.14 60.14
C GLN A 15 -7.91 13.80 58.84
N ALA A 16 -6.98 13.12 58.16
CA ALA A 16 -6.54 13.44 56.82
C ALA A 16 -7.73 13.30 55.86
N LEU A 17 -7.99 14.40 55.15
CA LEU A 17 -8.92 14.49 54.03
C LEU A 17 -8.40 13.57 52.91
N LEU A 18 -9.03 12.41 52.70
CA LEU A 18 -8.78 11.57 51.53
C LEU A 18 -9.47 12.23 50.31
N CYS A 19 -8.75 13.10 49.63
CA CYS A 19 -9.08 13.50 48.26
C CYS A 19 -8.87 12.29 47.35
N GLY A 20 -9.96 11.63 46.95
CA GLY A 20 -9.96 10.63 45.89
C GLY A 20 -9.68 11.28 44.54
N CYS A 21 -8.40 11.41 44.16
CA CYS A 21 -8.02 11.67 42.78
C CYS A 21 -8.13 10.37 41.99
N ALA A 22 -9.28 10.13 41.37
CA ALA A 22 -9.41 9.13 40.32
C ALA A 22 -8.63 9.63 39.09
N ILE A 23 -7.36 9.22 38.98
CA ILE A 23 -6.59 9.38 37.75
C ILE A 23 -7.14 8.37 36.77
N ALA A 24 -8.00 8.82 35.87
CA ALA A 24 -8.40 8.05 34.70
C ALA A 24 -7.15 7.86 33.82
N PHE A 25 -6.55 6.68 33.88
CA PHE A 25 -5.57 6.24 32.89
C PHE A 25 -6.29 6.18 31.54
N LEU A 26 -6.17 7.25 30.74
CA LEU A 26 -6.40 7.20 29.31
C LEU A 26 -5.32 6.27 28.74
N ALA A 27 -5.64 4.98 28.65
CA ALA A 27 -4.83 4.05 27.90
C ALA A 27 -4.76 4.58 26.45
N PRO A 28 -3.56 4.82 25.89
CA PRO A 28 -3.46 5.08 24.47
C PRO A 28 -4.09 3.88 23.76
N GLY A 29 -5.13 4.14 22.96
CA GLY A 29 -5.73 3.12 22.11
C GLY A 29 -4.65 2.44 21.27
N PRO A 30 -4.82 1.16 20.88
CA PRO A 30 -3.82 0.47 20.10
C PRO A 30 -3.51 1.29 18.86
N ILE A 31 -2.27 1.77 18.77
CA ILE A 31 -1.79 2.43 17.55
C ILE A 31 -1.80 1.33 16.49
N HIS A 32 -2.80 1.38 15.63
CA HIS A 32 -2.88 0.49 14.51
C HIS A 32 -1.76 0.88 13.53
N ALA A 33 -0.56 0.31 13.67
CA ALA A 33 0.32 0.15 12.53
C ALA A 33 -0.47 -0.66 11.49
N GLN A 34 -1.04 0.04 10.52
CA GLN A 34 -1.81 -0.50 9.42
C GLN A 34 -0.79 -0.82 8.33
N LEU A 35 -0.75 -2.08 7.90
CA LEU A 35 -0.63 -2.26 6.46
C LEU A 35 -1.84 -1.52 5.90
N PHE A 36 -1.61 -0.39 5.23
CA PHE A 36 -2.66 0.40 4.62
C PHE A 36 -3.17 -0.38 3.42
N THR A 37 -4.15 -1.22 3.68
CA THR A 37 -4.97 -1.85 2.67
C THR A 37 -6.36 -1.32 2.89
N PHE A 38 -6.92 -0.66 1.88
CA PHE A 38 -8.33 -0.32 1.93
C PHE A 38 -9.14 -1.60 2.05
N SER A 39 -10.05 -1.61 3.01
CA SER A 39 -11.07 -2.65 3.08
C SER A 39 -11.87 -2.65 1.77
N LYS A 40 -12.54 -3.77 1.50
CA LYS A 40 -13.44 -3.87 0.35
C LYS A 40 -14.44 -2.71 0.28
N GLN A 41 -14.99 -2.31 1.44
CA GLN A 41 -15.95 -1.21 1.50
C GLN A 41 -15.30 0.13 1.19
N GLU A 42 -14.12 0.42 1.77
CA GLU A 42 -13.38 1.64 1.46
C GLU A 42 -13.04 1.73 -0.03
N LEU A 43 -12.57 0.65 -0.65
CA LEU A 43 -12.34 0.60 -2.10
C LEU A 43 -13.61 0.97 -2.88
N MET A 44 -14.75 0.38 -2.50
CA MET A 44 -16.03 0.66 -3.14
C MET A 44 -16.46 2.11 -2.97
N ASP A 45 -16.20 2.72 -1.81
CA ASP A 45 -16.56 4.11 -1.49
C ASP A 45 -15.68 5.09 -2.29
N TYR A 46 -14.36 4.89 -2.31
CA TYR A 46 -13.42 5.74 -3.06
C TYR A 46 -13.56 5.60 -4.58
N THR A 47 -14.09 4.49 -5.08
CA THR A 47 -14.40 4.30 -6.50
C THR A 47 -15.90 4.29 -6.79
N ALA A 48 -16.73 4.90 -5.94
CA ALA A 48 -18.20 4.83 -6.06
C ALA A 48 -18.73 5.41 -7.38
N GLN A 49 -17.99 6.33 -8.00
CA GLN A 49 -18.35 6.93 -9.30
C GLN A 49 -18.17 5.96 -10.49
N GLU A 50 -17.40 4.88 -10.32
CA GLU A 50 -17.16 3.90 -11.38
C GLU A 50 -18.42 3.05 -11.63
N PRO A 51 -18.94 3.04 -12.87
CA PRO A 51 -20.23 2.43 -13.19
C PRO A 51 -20.18 0.89 -13.31
N PHE A 52 -19.01 0.29 -13.19
CA PHE A 52 -18.79 -1.14 -13.42
C PHE A 52 -19.11 -2.00 -12.20
N ASP A 53 -19.35 -3.28 -12.43
CA ASP A 53 -19.39 -4.30 -11.38
C ASP A 53 -18.09 -4.30 -10.55
N ARG A 54 -18.09 -5.00 -9.40
CA ARG A 54 -16.91 -5.09 -8.53
C ARG A 54 -16.27 -6.47 -8.58
N LEU A 55 -14.95 -6.49 -8.45
CA LEU A 55 -14.17 -7.70 -8.15
C LEU A 55 -14.42 -8.14 -6.70
N SER A 56 -13.97 -9.36 -6.36
CA SER A 56 -14.14 -9.91 -5.00
C SER A 56 -13.49 -9.03 -3.92
N ASP A 57 -12.41 -8.36 -4.27
CA ASP A 57 -11.64 -7.43 -3.42
C ASP A 57 -12.23 -6.01 -3.34
N GLY A 58 -13.27 -5.69 -4.12
CA GLY A 58 -13.94 -4.39 -4.14
C GLY A 58 -13.50 -3.44 -5.25
N ARG A 59 -12.42 -3.75 -5.99
CA ARG A 59 -11.98 -2.92 -7.12
C ARG A 59 -13.00 -2.93 -8.27
N PRO A 60 -13.10 -1.86 -9.07
CA PRO A 60 -13.91 -1.86 -10.29
C PRO A 60 -13.50 -2.95 -11.28
N LYS A 61 -14.46 -3.75 -11.73
CA LYS A 61 -14.30 -4.78 -12.75
C LYS A 61 -14.46 -4.16 -14.14
N VAL A 62 -13.43 -3.44 -14.57
CA VAL A 62 -13.38 -2.84 -15.92
C VAL A 62 -13.53 -3.96 -16.96
N PRO A 63 -14.48 -3.84 -17.92
CA PRO A 63 -14.68 -4.82 -18.99
C PRO A 63 -13.44 -5.01 -19.88
N ASN A 64 -13.22 -6.24 -20.34
CA ASN A 64 -12.07 -6.56 -21.17
C ASN A 64 -12.10 -5.82 -22.52
N ASP A 65 -13.26 -5.66 -23.14
CA ASP A 65 -13.41 -4.94 -24.41
C ASP A 65 -12.97 -3.46 -24.31
N MET A 66 -13.20 -2.83 -23.16
CA MET A 66 -12.70 -1.47 -22.90
C MET A 66 -11.17 -1.44 -22.82
N MET A 67 -10.56 -2.43 -22.18
CA MET A 67 -9.10 -2.55 -22.11
C MET A 67 -8.51 -2.85 -23.49
N GLU A 68 -9.13 -3.72 -24.30
CA GLU A 68 -8.69 -3.97 -25.68
C GLU A 68 -8.72 -2.70 -26.53
N ARG A 69 -9.83 -1.94 -26.50
CA ARG A 69 -9.95 -0.67 -27.22
C ARG A 69 -8.92 0.36 -26.78
N ALA A 70 -8.60 0.40 -25.48
CA ALA A 70 -7.59 1.31 -24.96
C ALA A 70 -6.16 0.99 -25.44
N ARG A 71 -5.87 -0.26 -25.86
CA ARG A 71 -4.55 -0.61 -26.44
C ARG A 71 -4.30 0.01 -27.80
N GLU A 72 -5.36 0.39 -28.52
CA GLU A 72 -5.29 1.02 -29.83
C GLU A 72 -5.10 2.54 -29.75
N LEU A 73 -5.18 3.12 -28.54
CA LEU A 73 -5.05 4.55 -28.31
C LEU A 73 -3.63 4.92 -27.86
N SER A 74 -3.19 6.10 -28.27
CA SER A 74 -1.97 6.72 -27.76
C SER A 74 -2.18 7.29 -26.35
N SER A 75 -1.07 7.43 -25.60
CA SER A 75 -1.09 8.11 -24.30
C SER A 75 -1.61 9.55 -24.39
N GLU A 76 -1.33 10.23 -25.50
CA GLU A 76 -1.69 11.62 -25.78
C GLU A 76 -3.20 11.78 -25.98
N GLU A 77 -3.83 10.86 -26.71
CA GLU A 77 -5.28 10.84 -26.88
C GLU A 77 -6.01 10.63 -25.55
N ILE A 78 -5.53 9.70 -24.72
CA ILE A 78 -6.08 9.45 -23.38
C ILE A 78 -5.86 10.66 -22.47
N TRP A 79 -4.63 11.20 -22.42
CA TRP A 79 -4.27 12.33 -21.58
C TRP A 79 -5.06 13.60 -21.91
N ALA A 80 -5.31 13.88 -23.19
CA ALA A 80 -6.11 15.02 -23.63
C ALA A 80 -7.56 14.94 -23.11
N VAL A 81 -8.18 13.76 -23.18
CA VAL A 81 -9.55 13.54 -22.67
C VAL A 81 -9.60 13.65 -21.15
N LEU A 82 -8.60 13.10 -20.44
CA LEU A 82 -8.55 13.15 -18.98
C LEU A 82 -8.45 14.59 -18.44
N GLN A 83 -7.64 15.45 -19.07
CA GLN A 83 -7.57 16.86 -18.69
C GLN A 83 -8.89 17.61 -18.90
N GLN A 84 -9.58 17.35 -20.01
CA GLN A 84 -10.91 17.94 -20.25
C GLN A 84 -11.93 17.53 -19.17
N ARG A 85 -11.70 16.39 -18.50
CA ARG A 85 -12.51 15.89 -17.37
C ARG A 85 -12.00 16.36 -16.01
N GLY A 86 -10.97 17.20 -15.96
CA GLY A 86 -10.39 17.77 -14.72
C GLY A 86 -9.29 16.91 -14.09
N PHE A 87 -8.90 15.80 -14.70
CA PHE A 87 -7.78 14.97 -14.25
C PHE A 87 -6.47 15.50 -14.83
N ASN A 88 -5.85 16.45 -14.14
CA ASN A 88 -4.69 17.20 -14.67
C ASN A 88 -3.34 16.49 -14.42
N ASN A 89 -3.27 15.62 -13.42
CA ASN A 89 -2.05 14.96 -12.96
C ASN A 89 -2.06 13.50 -13.42
N GLN A 90 -1.83 13.23 -14.70
CA GLN A 90 -2.02 11.90 -15.31
C GLN A 90 -0.81 11.39 -16.11
N TYR A 91 0.35 12.04 -15.95
CA TYR A 91 1.57 11.68 -16.65
C TYR A 91 2.78 11.62 -15.71
N ALA A 92 3.54 10.54 -15.81
CA ALA A 92 4.82 10.35 -15.15
C ALA A 92 5.85 9.83 -16.17
N ASP A 93 7.04 10.40 -16.18
CA ASP A 93 8.12 10.09 -17.10
C ASP A 93 9.30 9.41 -16.39
N GLY A 94 10.45 9.29 -17.07
CA GLY A 94 11.71 8.84 -16.49
C GLY A 94 11.79 7.33 -16.21
N PHE A 95 10.99 6.54 -16.91
CA PHE A 95 11.06 5.08 -16.87
C PHE A 95 11.90 4.54 -18.03
N GLN A 96 12.59 3.44 -17.77
CA GLN A 96 13.07 2.54 -18.81
C GLN A 96 11.90 1.67 -19.25
N VAL A 97 11.84 1.40 -20.55
CA VAL A 97 10.79 0.59 -21.18
C VAL A 97 11.40 -0.74 -21.61
N LEU A 98 10.92 -1.84 -21.03
CA LEU A 98 11.48 -3.18 -21.29
C LEU A 98 11.28 -3.61 -22.74
N HIS A 99 10.08 -3.39 -23.27
CA HIS A 99 9.67 -3.80 -24.61
C HIS A 99 9.16 -2.60 -25.40
N PRO A 100 10.05 -1.83 -26.06
CA PRO A 100 9.64 -0.74 -26.93
C PRO A 100 8.70 -1.28 -28.02
N GLY A 101 7.50 -0.68 -28.15
CA GLY A 101 6.48 -1.10 -29.10
C GLY A 101 5.35 -1.97 -28.52
N LYS A 102 5.43 -2.36 -27.24
CA LYS A 102 4.30 -3.00 -26.54
C LYS A 102 3.52 -1.98 -25.72
N THR A 103 2.22 -1.86 -26.01
CA THR A 103 1.29 -1.05 -25.21
C THR A 103 0.89 -1.79 -23.94
N MET A 104 0.98 -1.11 -22.79
CA MET A 104 0.52 -1.63 -21.50
C MET A 104 -0.86 -1.06 -21.16
N VAL A 105 -1.83 -1.94 -20.92
CA VAL A 105 -3.17 -1.57 -20.48
C VAL A 105 -3.69 -2.63 -19.52
N GLY A 106 -4.22 -2.17 -18.38
CA GLY A 106 -4.93 -3.01 -17.43
C GLY A 106 -5.41 -2.21 -16.22
N ARG A 107 -6.07 -2.90 -15.28
CA ARG A 107 -6.55 -2.30 -14.04
C ARG A 107 -5.37 -2.17 -13.07
N ALA A 108 -5.20 -1.01 -12.44
CA ALA A 108 -4.13 -0.83 -11.48
C ALA A 108 -4.32 -1.75 -10.26
N PHE A 109 -3.28 -2.52 -9.94
CA PHE A 109 -3.08 -3.15 -8.64
C PHE A 109 -1.91 -2.43 -7.97
N THR A 110 -2.21 -1.56 -7.00
CA THR A 110 -1.21 -0.66 -6.42
C THR A 110 -0.55 -1.28 -5.20
N VAL A 111 0.76 -1.09 -5.07
CA VAL A 111 1.56 -1.57 -3.95
C VAL A 111 2.50 -0.47 -3.51
N GLN A 112 2.56 -0.22 -2.20
CA GLN A 112 3.49 0.74 -1.62
C GLN A 112 4.50 0.05 -0.70
N PHE A 113 5.75 0.44 -0.88
CA PHE A 113 6.84 0.15 0.04
C PHE A 113 7.35 1.44 0.68
N MET A 114 7.94 1.30 1.86
CA MET A 114 8.69 2.36 2.54
C MET A 114 10.03 1.81 3.03
N PRO A 115 11.02 2.67 3.34
CA PRO A 115 12.23 2.23 4.02
C PRO A 115 11.89 1.43 5.28
N THR A 116 12.60 0.32 5.51
CA THR A 116 12.32 -0.52 6.69
C THR A 116 12.47 0.28 7.97
N ARG A 117 11.46 0.17 8.81
CA ARG A 117 11.50 0.50 10.24
C ARG A 117 11.18 -0.77 11.01
N SER A 118 12.19 -1.41 11.61
CA SER A 118 12.02 -2.73 12.25
C SER A 118 10.95 -2.72 13.33
N ASP A 119 10.88 -1.64 14.12
CA ASP A 119 9.87 -1.44 15.17
C ASP A 119 8.43 -1.45 14.63
N VAL A 120 8.22 -0.96 13.40
CA VAL A 120 6.90 -0.92 12.75
C VAL A 120 6.65 -2.19 11.93
N ASP A 121 7.66 -2.68 11.23
CA ASP A 121 7.59 -3.87 10.37
C ASP A 121 7.28 -5.13 11.18
N ASP A 122 7.89 -5.28 12.37
CA ASP A 122 7.62 -6.42 13.27
C ASP A 122 6.14 -6.47 13.66
N ILE A 123 5.55 -5.30 13.98
CA ILE A 123 4.13 -5.19 14.32
C ILE A 123 3.26 -5.50 13.10
N ALA A 124 3.61 -4.97 11.92
CA ALA A 124 2.88 -5.21 10.68
C ALA A 124 2.86 -6.71 10.31
N ARG A 125 4.02 -7.38 10.40
CA ARG A 125 4.15 -8.82 10.16
C ARG A 125 3.34 -9.65 11.15
N ALA A 126 3.40 -9.30 12.45
CA ALA A 126 2.62 -9.98 13.47
C ALA A 126 1.11 -9.88 13.21
N LYS A 127 0.62 -8.70 12.82
CA LYS A 127 -0.79 -8.50 12.46
C LYS A 127 -1.19 -9.28 11.21
N ALA A 128 -0.40 -9.23 10.15
CA ALA A 128 -0.67 -9.97 8.92
C ALA A 128 -0.79 -11.47 9.17
N LYS A 129 0.10 -12.03 9.98
CA LYS A 129 0.04 -13.44 10.41
C LYS A 129 -1.27 -13.77 11.12
N ASN A 130 -1.74 -12.88 11.99
CA ASN A 130 -3.01 -13.05 12.70
C ASN A 130 -4.24 -12.93 11.76
N SER A 131 -4.11 -12.21 10.65
CA SER A 131 -5.13 -12.08 9.61
C SER A 131 -5.08 -13.19 8.55
N GLY A 132 -4.22 -14.21 8.71
CA GLY A 132 -4.10 -15.34 7.79
C GLY A 132 -3.13 -15.13 6.62
N LEU A 133 -2.44 -13.99 6.55
CA LEU A 133 -1.35 -13.76 5.59
C LEU A 133 -0.04 -14.29 6.16
N ALA A 134 0.53 -15.33 5.55
CA ALA A 134 1.73 -16.00 6.06
C ALA A 134 2.95 -15.07 6.15
N HIS A 135 3.14 -14.22 5.14
CA HIS A 135 4.24 -13.27 5.05
C HIS A 135 3.78 -11.94 4.44
N LEU A 136 4.45 -10.84 4.81
CA LEU A 136 4.35 -9.55 4.12
C LEU A 136 5.63 -9.34 3.30
N THR A 137 5.59 -9.77 2.05
CA THR A 137 6.69 -9.64 1.09
C THR A 137 6.16 -9.13 -0.25
N ASN A 138 7.04 -8.88 -1.20
CA ASN A 138 6.66 -8.63 -2.59
C ASN A 138 5.84 -9.78 -3.21
N GLN A 139 6.13 -11.04 -2.87
CA GLN A 139 5.35 -12.19 -3.33
C GLN A 139 3.89 -12.10 -2.87
N THR A 140 3.63 -11.64 -1.64
CA THR A 140 2.27 -11.48 -1.11
C THR A 140 1.40 -10.64 -2.02
N ALA A 141 1.94 -9.55 -2.59
CA ALA A 141 1.21 -8.71 -3.52
C ALA A 141 1.02 -9.40 -4.89
N ILE A 142 2.04 -10.11 -5.37
CA ILE A 142 1.98 -10.84 -6.65
C ILE A 142 0.93 -11.96 -6.61
N ASP A 143 0.80 -12.65 -5.48
CA ASP A 143 -0.18 -13.73 -5.27
C ASP A 143 -1.64 -13.24 -5.32
N MET A 144 -1.86 -11.93 -5.13
CA MET A 144 -3.19 -11.31 -5.15
C MET A 144 -3.59 -10.78 -6.54
N LEU A 145 -2.69 -10.82 -7.52
CA LEU A 145 -2.96 -10.33 -8.87
C LEU A 145 -4.04 -11.15 -9.58
N GLN A 146 -4.84 -10.48 -10.39
CA GLN A 146 -5.90 -11.09 -11.20
C GLN A 146 -5.68 -10.84 -12.70
N PRO A 147 -6.26 -11.67 -13.59
CA PRO A 147 -6.15 -11.49 -15.03
C PRO A 147 -6.65 -10.10 -15.47
N GLY A 148 -5.82 -9.35 -16.19
CA GLY A 148 -6.06 -7.97 -16.63
C GLY A 148 -5.52 -6.89 -15.68
N ASP A 149 -4.83 -7.27 -14.60
CA ASP A 149 -4.18 -6.30 -13.70
C ASP A 149 -2.82 -5.83 -14.24
N VAL A 150 -2.48 -4.56 -13.98
CA VAL A 150 -1.13 -4.01 -14.08
C VAL A 150 -0.63 -3.79 -12.66
N LEU A 151 0.49 -4.43 -12.30
CA LEU A 151 1.11 -4.23 -11.01
C LEU A 151 1.84 -2.87 -10.99
N VAL A 152 1.39 -1.93 -10.16
CA VAL A 152 1.95 -0.57 -10.05
C VAL A 152 2.58 -0.41 -8.67
N VAL A 153 3.88 -0.19 -8.63
CA VAL A 153 4.68 -0.30 -7.40
C VAL A 153 5.38 1.01 -7.08
N ASP A 154 5.01 1.61 -5.95
CA ASP A 154 5.78 2.67 -5.30
C ASP A 154 6.86 2.04 -4.44
N LEU A 155 8.10 2.07 -4.94
CA LEU A 155 9.31 1.65 -4.24
C LEU A 155 10.21 2.87 -3.94
N PHE A 156 9.59 4.05 -3.84
CA PHE A 156 10.22 5.33 -3.48
C PHE A 156 11.52 5.63 -4.27
N GLY A 157 11.57 5.21 -5.53
CA GLY A 157 12.73 5.39 -6.42
C GLY A 157 13.97 4.57 -6.03
N LYS A 158 13.84 3.59 -5.13
CA LYS A 158 14.97 2.84 -4.59
C LYS A 158 15.65 2.00 -5.68
N LYS A 159 16.94 2.26 -5.91
CA LYS A 159 17.75 1.46 -6.83
C LYS A 159 18.30 0.18 -6.18
N VAL A 160 19.26 0.34 -5.29
CA VAL A 160 19.91 -0.77 -4.57
C VAL A 160 18.93 -1.33 -3.53
N ASN A 161 18.74 -2.65 -3.52
CA ASN A 161 17.73 -3.40 -2.78
C ASN A 161 16.27 -3.03 -3.10
N GLY A 162 16.02 -2.29 -4.18
CA GLY A 162 14.68 -1.87 -4.59
C GLY A 162 14.12 -2.70 -5.74
N THR A 163 14.51 -3.96 -5.86
CA THR A 163 14.20 -4.82 -7.02
C THR A 163 12.94 -5.63 -6.79
N ILE A 164 11.77 -5.15 -7.22
CA ILE A 164 10.48 -5.81 -6.90
C ILE A 164 10.37 -7.23 -7.46
N VAL A 165 10.95 -7.45 -8.64
CA VAL A 165 10.93 -8.72 -9.37
C VAL A 165 12.31 -9.04 -9.95
N GLY A 166 12.60 -10.34 -10.03
CA GLY A 166 13.53 -10.92 -11.01
C GLY A 166 12.77 -11.80 -12.00
N ASP A 167 13.48 -12.64 -12.75
CA ASP A 167 12.93 -13.51 -13.80
C ASP A 167 11.70 -14.33 -13.38
N ASN A 168 11.79 -15.06 -12.26
CA ASN A 168 10.73 -15.93 -11.76
C ASN A 168 9.47 -15.15 -11.36
N LEU A 169 9.65 -14.06 -10.61
CA LEU A 169 8.51 -13.24 -10.15
C LEU A 169 7.88 -12.45 -11.29
N PHE A 170 8.68 -12.03 -12.27
CA PHE A 170 8.19 -11.39 -13.48
C PHE A 170 7.36 -12.37 -14.32
N TYR A 171 7.82 -13.62 -14.47
CA TYR A 171 7.06 -14.68 -15.12
C TYR A 171 5.74 -14.95 -14.38
N TYR A 172 5.76 -15.09 -13.05
CA TYR A 172 4.52 -15.28 -12.28
C TYR A 172 3.56 -14.10 -12.41
N THR A 173 4.07 -12.87 -12.39
CA THR A 173 3.26 -11.65 -12.65
C THR A 173 2.60 -11.73 -14.03
N MET A 174 3.33 -12.12 -15.07
CA MET A 174 2.77 -12.32 -16.41
C MET A 174 1.67 -13.38 -16.41
N LYS A 175 1.88 -14.53 -15.75
CA LYS A 175 0.88 -15.61 -15.72
C LYS A 175 -0.37 -15.20 -14.94
N ALA A 176 -0.23 -14.55 -13.79
CA ALA A 176 -1.35 -14.12 -12.96
C ALA A 176 -2.20 -13.03 -13.65
N THR A 177 -1.54 -12.08 -14.32
CA THR A 177 -2.20 -10.96 -15.00
C THR A 177 -2.66 -11.29 -16.42
N GLY A 178 -2.22 -12.40 -17.01
CA GLY A 178 -2.42 -12.68 -18.43
C GLY A 178 -1.64 -11.72 -19.34
N GLY A 179 -0.49 -11.21 -18.87
CA GLY A 179 0.35 -10.26 -19.61
C GLY A 179 -0.05 -8.79 -19.45
N GLY A 180 -0.71 -8.43 -18.35
CA GLY A 180 -1.19 -7.06 -18.11
C GLY A 180 -0.06 -6.04 -18.03
N GLY A 181 0.93 -6.27 -17.17
CA GLY A 181 2.17 -5.49 -17.13
C GLY A 181 2.67 -5.14 -15.72
N LEU A 182 3.76 -4.37 -15.70
CA LEU A 182 4.44 -3.93 -14.47
C LEU A 182 4.91 -2.47 -14.59
N VAL A 183 4.63 -1.66 -13.57
CA VAL A 183 5.20 -0.31 -13.40
C VAL A 183 5.90 -0.25 -12.05
N VAL A 184 7.17 0.17 -12.02
CA VAL A 184 7.97 0.21 -10.79
C VAL A 184 8.65 1.56 -10.64
N ASP A 185 8.26 2.33 -9.63
CA ASP A 185 9.04 3.48 -9.14
C ASP A 185 10.20 2.99 -8.26
N GLY A 186 11.13 2.27 -8.87
CA GLY A 186 12.21 1.54 -8.23
C GLY A 186 12.97 0.71 -9.26
N SER A 187 13.59 -0.38 -8.82
CA SER A 187 14.35 -1.27 -9.71
C SER A 187 13.65 -2.58 -10.05
N VAL A 188 14.16 -3.22 -11.09
CA VAL A 188 14.02 -4.67 -11.33
C VAL A 188 15.41 -5.31 -11.29
N ARG A 189 15.46 -6.64 -11.21
CA ARG A 189 16.69 -7.43 -11.36
C ARG A 189 16.55 -8.45 -12.48
N ASP A 190 17.65 -9.16 -12.76
CA ASP A 190 17.71 -10.24 -13.75
C ASP A 190 17.26 -9.79 -15.15
N LEU A 191 17.74 -8.61 -15.60
CA LEU A 191 17.30 -7.95 -16.85
C LEU A 191 17.30 -8.90 -18.06
N ASN A 192 18.35 -9.70 -18.22
CA ASN A 192 18.48 -10.66 -19.33
C ASN A 192 17.39 -11.73 -19.31
N GLY A 193 16.92 -12.13 -18.12
CA GLY A 193 15.84 -13.12 -18.00
C GLY A 193 14.48 -12.49 -18.25
N ILE A 194 14.22 -11.30 -17.69
CA ILE A 194 12.94 -10.62 -17.88
C ILE A 194 12.75 -10.11 -19.31
N SER A 195 13.82 -9.78 -20.04
CA SER A 195 13.73 -9.33 -21.43
C SER A 195 13.22 -10.39 -22.40
N GLU A 196 13.33 -11.67 -22.05
CA GLU A 196 12.81 -12.78 -22.86
C GLU A 196 11.32 -13.06 -22.59
N ILE A 197 10.74 -12.41 -21.57
CA ILE A 197 9.34 -12.62 -21.17
C ILE A 197 8.46 -11.55 -21.82
N ASP A 198 7.45 -11.99 -22.56
CA ASP A 198 6.60 -11.17 -23.43
C ASP A 198 5.53 -10.36 -22.68
N MET A 199 5.93 -9.56 -21.68
CA MET A 199 5.03 -8.71 -20.89
C MET A 199 5.58 -7.28 -20.80
N PRO A 200 4.78 -6.23 -21.05
CA PRO A 200 5.27 -4.86 -20.95
C PRO A 200 5.65 -4.51 -19.51
N ALA A 201 6.76 -3.78 -19.34
CA ALA A 201 7.21 -3.31 -18.05
C ALA A 201 7.95 -1.97 -18.12
N TYR A 202 7.64 -1.10 -17.17
CA TYR A 202 8.29 0.21 -16.98
C TYR A 202 8.94 0.26 -15.60
N PHE A 203 10.22 0.64 -15.51
CA PHE A 203 10.96 0.68 -14.24
C PHE A 203 12.01 1.80 -14.24
N ARG A 204 12.44 2.29 -13.07
CA ARG A 204 13.45 3.36 -12.99
C ARG A 204 14.86 2.88 -13.28
N ALA A 205 15.22 1.72 -12.73
CA ALA A 205 16.57 1.20 -12.79
C ALA A 205 16.64 -0.33 -12.80
N VAL A 206 17.84 -0.83 -13.06
CA VAL A 206 18.20 -2.23 -12.90
C VAL A 206 19.31 -2.32 -11.87
N ASP A 207 19.22 -3.30 -10.97
CA ASP A 207 20.22 -3.58 -9.95
C ASP A 207 20.27 -5.09 -9.64
N PRO A 208 21.44 -5.70 -9.37
CA PRO A 208 21.53 -7.14 -9.12
C PRO A 208 21.12 -7.56 -7.70
N THR A 209 20.98 -6.62 -6.76
CA THR A 209 20.64 -6.95 -5.38
C THR A 209 19.21 -7.49 -5.27
N PRO A 210 18.91 -8.41 -4.34
CA PRO A 210 17.53 -8.76 -4.03
C PRO A 210 16.84 -7.62 -3.27
N ILE A 211 15.50 -7.62 -3.29
CA ILE A 211 14.69 -6.68 -2.51
C ILE A 211 15.07 -6.77 -1.03
N GLY A 212 15.22 -5.62 -0.38
CA GLY A 212 15.67 -5.56 1.00
C GLY A 212 15.70 -4.13 1.52
N ASN A 213 15.75 -3.98 2.85
CA ASN A 213 15.68 -2.68 3.52
C ASN A 213 14.41 -1.87 3.11
N VAL A 214 13.34 -2.60 2.80
CA VAL A 214 11.99 -2.08 2.58
C VAL A 214 10.99 -2.84 3.44
N MET A 215 9.89 -2.19 3.76
CA MET A 215 8.70 -2.83 4.33
C MET A 215 7.51 -2.55 3.43
N LEU A 216 6.63 -3.55 3.29
CA LEU A 216 5.38 -3.43 2.55
C LEU A 216 4.39 -2.65 3.42
N THR A 217 3.96 -1.48 2.96
CA THR A 217 3.12 -0.56 3.75
C THR A 217 1.72 -0.41 3.21
N GLY A 218 1.46 -0.78 1.95
CA GLY A 218 0.09 -0.82 1.45
C GLY A 218 -0.12 -1.65 0.20
N ILE A 219 -1.36 -2.12 0.04
CA ILE A 219 -1.86 -2.86 -1.12
C ILE A 219 -3.24 -2.29 -1.45
N ASN A 220 -3.53 -2.03 -2.73
CA ASN A 220 -4.79 -1.46 -3.21
C ASN A 220 -5.18 -0.17 -2.46
N ILE A 221 -4.22 0.74 -2.33
CA ILE A 221 -4.42 2.09 -1.81
C ILE A 221 -3.97 3.13 -2.83
N PRO A 222 -4.39 4.39 -2.71
CA PRO A 222 -3.77 5.49 -3.43
C PRO A 222 -2.27 5.52 -3.14
N ILE A 223 -1.48 5.53 -4.21
CA ILE A 223 -0.02 5.74 -4.17
C ILE A 223 0.31 6.90 -5.10
N ARG A 224 1.49 7.49 -4.91
CA ARG A 224 1.96 8.58 -5.76
C ARG A 224 3.23 8.17 -6.48
N ILE A 225 3.26 8.33 -7.80
CA ILE A 225 4.49 8.13 -8.59
C ILE A 225 4.76 9.39 -9.41
N GLY A 226 5.87 10.07 -9.11
CA GLY A 226 6.15 11.38 -9.68
C GLY A 226 5.09 12.41 -9.26
N GLY A 227 4.43 13.01 -10.25
CA GLY A 227 3.35 13.99 -10.06
C GLY A 227 1.93 13.42 -10.14
N VAL A 228 1.79 12.09 -10.30
CA VAL A 228 0.51 11.37 -10.47
C VAL A 228 0.10 10.71 -9.17
#